data_AF-A0A0S8CKT1-F1
#
_entry.id   AF-A0A0S8CKT1-F1
#
_cell.length_a   1.000
_cell.length_b   1.000
_cell.length_c   1.000
_cell.angle_alpha   90.00
_cell.angle_beta   90.00
_cell.angle_gamma   90.00
#
_symmetry.space_group_name_H-M   'P 1'
#
loop_
_entity.id
_entity.type
_entity.pdbx_description
1 polymer ?
#
loop_
_entity_poly.entity_id
_entity_poly.type
_entity_poly.pdbx_seq_one_letter_code
_entity_poly.pdbx_strand_id
1 'polypeptide(L)'
;GISNIKFDSDRPKGWIVNFEPKNIDYLSAGSSQTVDVKVIPSSDATREEYNLTIIAEATETRAATSTILRVESGPSFWFWVGLGIVALVTTAFIIIFLRFGRK
;
A
#
# COMPACT_ATOMS: atom_id res chain seq x y z
N GLY A 1 22.13 19.24 17.32
CA GLY A 1 21.07 18.37 16.80
C GLY A 1 19.86 19.23 16.50
N ILE A 2 18.75 18.62 16.11
CA ILE A 2 17.46 19.29 15.95
C ILE A 2 16.47 18.70 16.95
N SER A 3 15.48 19.50 17.37
CA SER A 3 14.59 19.16 18.48
C SER A 3 13.11 19.36 18.12
N ASN A 4 12.25 18.60 18.79
CA ASN A 4 10.80 18.66 18.67
C ASN A 4 10.34 18.52 17.20
N ILE A 5 10.80 17.45 16.55
CA ILE A 5 10.43 17.13 15.18
C ILE A 5 8.99 16.58 15.18
N LYS A 6 8.12 17.26 14.44
CA LYS A 6 6.74 16.87 14.18
C LYS A 6 6.58 16.49 12.72
N PHE A 7 5.66 15.57 12.47
CA PHE A 7 5.34 15.11 11.13
C PHE A 7 3.94 15.56 10.73
N ASP A 8 3.84 16.05 9.50
CA ASP A 8 2.59 16.39 8.84
C ASP A 8 2.58 15.79 7.42
N SER A 9 1.40 15.68 6.82
CA SER A 9 1.21 15.17 5.47
C SER A 9 0.17 16.00 4.72
N ASP A 10 0.54 16.52 3.56
CA ASP A 10 -0.43 16.99 2.58
C ASP A 10 -0.90 15.80 1.74
N ARG A 11 -2.20 15.53 1.80
CA ARG A 11 -2.82 14.30 1.30
C ARG A 11 -4.18 14.56 0.67
N PRO A 12 -4.62 13.73 -0.29
CA PRO A 12 -5.95 13.83 -0.84
C PRO A 12 -7.04 13.70 0.23
N LYS A 13 -8.19 14.34 -0.02
CA LYS A 13 -9.32 14.34 0.93
C LYS A 13 -9.76 12.90 1.25
N GLY A 14 -10.00 12.62 2.53
CA GLY A 14 -10.46 11.32 3.02
C GLY A 14 -9.35 10.30 3.27
N TRP A 15 -8.10 10.57 2.85
CA TRP A 15 -6.97 9.69 3.14
C TRP A 15 -6.51 9.85 4.58
N ILE A 16 -6.01 8.76 5.15
CA ILE A 16 -5.45 8.71 6.51
C ILE A 16 -3.96 8.37 6.40
N VAL A 17 -3.12 9.20 7.00
CA VAL A 17 -1.68 8.99 7.11
C VAL A 17 -1.33 9.05 8.60
N ASN A 18 -0.72 7.97 9.09
CA ASN A 18 -0.24 7.85 10.45
C ASN A 18 1.28 7.71 10.46
N PHE A 19 1.92 8.35 11.43
CA PHE A 19 3.37 8.32 11.63
C PHE A 19 3.71 7.61 12.93
N GLU A 20 4.66 6.68 12.87
CA GLU A 20 5.20 5.96 14.02
C GLU A 20 6.74 6.02 14.00
N PRO A 21 7.38 6.70 14.96
CA PRO A 21 6.80 7.47 16.07
C PRO A 21 6.08 8.75 15.60
N LYS A 22 5.15 9.25 16.43
CA LYS A 22 4.36 10.47 16.12
C LYS A 22 5.20 11.75 16.10
N ASN A 23 6.28 11.77 16.88
CA ASN A 23 7.20 12.89 17.02
C ASN A 23 8.57 12.35 17.46
N ILE A 24 9.60 13.14 17.23
CA ILE A 24 10.97 12.86 17.71
C ILE A 24 11.41 14.06 18.55
N ASP A 25 11.69 13.84 19.84
CA ASP A 25 12.02 14.93 20.76
C ASP A 25 13.38 15.54 20.46
N TYR A 26 14.37 14.73 20.08
CA TYR A 26 15.70 15.19 19.75
C TYR A 26 16.43 14.22 18.82
N LEU A 27 17.10 14.77 17.80
CA LEU A 27 17.95 14.02 16.88
C LEU A 27 19.36 14.63 16.85
N SER A 28 20.36 13.81 17.14
CA SER A 28 21.77 14.22 17.15
C SER A 28 22.31 14.48 15.74
N ALA A 29 23.31 15.37 15.63
CA ALA A 29 23.95 15.62 14.34
C ALA A 29 24.64 14.34 13.83
N GLY A 30 24.45 14.03 12.54
CA GLY A 30 24.99 12.81 11.92
C GLY A 30 24.25 11.52 12.28
N SER A 31 23.19 11.57 13.10
CA SER A 31 22.32 10.42 13.39
C SER A 31 21.13 10.38 12.44
N SER A 32 20.59 9.18 12.22
CA SER A 32 19.36 8.94 11.46
C SER A 32 18.37 8.16 12.30
N GLN A 33 17.08 8.44 12.09
CA GLN A 33 15.99 7.71 12.72
C GLN A 33 14.96 7.34 11.66
N THR A 34 14.54 6.08 11.67
CA THR A 34 13.49 5.58 10.79
C THR A 34 12.13 5.90 11.39
N VAL A 35 11.20 6.32 10.53
CA VAL A 35 9.80 6.60 10.87
C VAL A 35 8.92 5.80 9.92
N ASP A 36 8.05 4.98 10.47
CA ASP A 36 7.08 4.21 9.73
C ASP A 36 5.87 5.09 9.40
N VAL A 37 5.50 5.09 8.12
CA VAL A 37 4.38 5.89 7.60
C VAL A 37 3.31 4.96 7.05
N LYS A 38 2.18 4.89 7.75
CA LYS A 38 1.03 4.09 7.33
C LYS A 38 0.04 4.96 6.57
N VAL A 39 -0.07 4.73 5.27
CA VAL A 39 -1.00 5.44 4.37
C VAL A 39 -2.20 4.52 4.08
N ILE A 40 -3.39 4.99 4.40
CA ILE A 40 -4.66 4.32 4.12
C ILE A 40 -5.42 5.18 3.11
N PRO A 41 -5.55 4.71 1.85
CA PRO A 41 -6.33 5.42 0.84
C PRO A 41 -7.81 5.44 1.21
N SER A 42 -8.53 6.45 0.73
CA SER A 42 -9.99 6.52 0.91
C SER A 42 -10.69 5.37 0.19
N SER A 43 -11.87 4.95 0.68
CA SER A 43 -12.64 3.85 0.07
C SER A 43 -13.13 4.16 -1.35
N ASP A 44 -13.21 5.44 -1.69
CA ASP A 44 -13.58 5.99 -2.99
C ASP A 44 -12.36 6.43 -3.83
N ALA A 45 -11.13 6.09 -3.42
CA ALA A 45 -9.93 6.40 -4.18
C ALA A 45 -9.95 5.71 -5.56
N THR A 46 -9.73 6.50 -6.60
CA THR A 46 -9.65 6.02 -7.99
C THR A 46 -8.29 5.35 -8.24
N ARG A 47 -8.21 4.47 -9.25
CA ARG A 47 -6.94 3.86 -9.68
C ARG A 47 -6.09 4.86 -10.46
N GLU A 48 -5.55 5.83 -9.76
CA GLU A 48 -4.68 6.87 -10.32
C GLU A 48 -3.45 7.10 -9.42
N GLU A 49 -2.58 7.98 -9.90
CA GLU A 49 -1.40 8.42 -9.17
C GLU A 49 -1.76 9.63 -8.30
N TYR A 50 -1.50 9.51 -7.01
CA TYR A 50 -1.71 10.57 -6.03
C TYR A 50 -0.38 11.10 -5.54
N ASN A 51 -0.26 12.42 -5.44
CA ASN A 51 0.89 13.04 -4.81
C ASN A 51 0.64 13.13 -3.31
N LEU A 52 1.57 12.60 -2.52
CA LEU A 52 1.59 12.72 -1.08
C LEU A 52 2.84 13.51 -0.69
N THR A 53 2.66 14.62 0.03
CA THR A 53 3.81 15.38 0.56
C THR A 53 3.95 15.10 2.04
N ILE A 54 5.10 14.59 2.45
CA ILE A 54 5.47 14.41 3.85
C ILE A 54 6.27 15.62 4.29
N ILE A 55 5.87 16.23 5.40
CA ILE A 55 6.49 17.42 5.96
C ILE A 55 7.04 17.04 7.33
N ALA A 56 8.33 17.30 7.54
CA ALA A 56 8.98 17.19 8.84
C ALA A 56 9.37 18.59 9.30
N GLU A 57 8.83 19.01 10.44
CA GLU A 57 9.06 20.33 11.00
C GLU A 57 9.69 20.19 12.39
N ALA A 58 10.89 20.73 12.54
CA ALA A 58 11.60 20.84 13.80
C ALA A 58 11.65 22.30 14.24
N THR A 59 12.06 22.55 15.48
CA THR A 59 12.21 23.92 15.98
C THR A 59 13.21 24.74 15.16
N GLU A 60 14.25 24.08 14.63
CA GLU A 60 15.37 24.72 13.94
C GLU A 60 15.28 24.65 12.42
N THR A 61 14.46 23.76 11.86
CA THR A 61 14.40 23.51 10.41
C THR A 61 13.08 22.89 9.96
N ARG A 62 12.78 23.02 8.68
CA ARG A 62 11.64 22.39 8.03
C ARG A 62 12.09 21.72 6.73
N ALA A 63 11.67 20.48 6.53
CA ALA A 63 11.89 19.72 5.32
C ALA A 63 10.54 19.19 4.78
N ALA A 64 10.41 19.18 3.46
CA ALA A 64 9.24 18.61 2.79
C ALA A 64 9.72 17.71 1.65
N THR A 65 9.06 16.58 1.46
CA THR A 65 9.34 15.64 0.38
C THR A 65 8.02 15.15 -0.20
N SER A 66 7.89 15.25 -1.51
CA SER A 66 6.77 14.70 -2.26
C SER A 66 7.10 13.30 -2.76
N THR A 67 6.13 12.41 -2.67
CA THR A 67 6.17 11.06 -3.23
C THR A 67 4.89 10.79 -4.01
N ILE A 68 5.00 9.99 -5.07
CA ILE A 68 3.85 9.59 -5.89
C ILE A 68 3.42 8.19 -5.46
N LEU A 69 2.17 8.06 -5.05
CA LEU A 69 1.54 6.80 -4.67
C LEU A 69 0.55 6.39 -5.74
N ARG A 70 0.72 5.18 -6.28
CA ARG A 70 -0.22 4.60 -7.23
C ARG A 70 -1.20 3.69 -6.48
N VAL A 71 -2.49 4.02 -6.55
CA VAL A 71 -3.54 3.16 -5.98
C VAL A 71 -3.87 2.08 -6.99
N GLU A 72 -3.63 0.83 -6.62
CA GLU A 72 -3.94 -0.32 -7.45
C GLU A 72 -5.15 -1.12 -6.96
N SER A 73 -5.75 -1.82 -7.91
CA SER A 73 -6.60 -2.99 -7.67
C SER A 73 -6.08 -3.93 -6.59
N GLY A 74 -6.75 -4.05 -5.44
CA GLY A 74 -6.68 -5.28 -4.65
C GLY A 74 -6.91 -6.54 -5.52
N PRO A 75 -6.49 -7.72 -5.04
CA PRO A 75 -6.42 -8.94 -5.83
C PRO A 75 -7.74 -9.19 -6.55
N SER A 76 -7.69 -9.18 -7.87
CA SER A 76 -8.87 -9.38 -8.70
C SER A 76 -9.44 -10.77 -8.43
N PHE A 77 -10.73 -10.83 -8.12
CA PHE A 77 -11.50 -12.06 -7.93
C PHE A 77 -11.38 -13.04 -9.12
N TRP A 78 -10.90 -12.57 -10.28
CA TRP A 78 -10.52 -13.38 -11.43
C TRP A 78 -9.61 -14.56 -11.13
N PHE A 79 -8.76 -14.49 -10.11
CA PHE A 79 -7.93 -15.62 -9.70
C PHE A 79 -8.78 -16.86 -9.37
N TRP A 80 -9.86 -16.69 -8.61
CA TRP A 80 -10.75 -17.78 -8.22
C TRP A 80 -11.59 -18.30 -9.38
N VAL A 81 -12.04 -17.41 -10.26
CA VAL A 81 -12.81 -17.82 -11.45
C VAL A 81 -11.94 -18.61 -12.42
N GLY A 82 -10.69 -18.19 -12.64
CA GLY A 82 -9.73 -18.94 -13.46
C GLY A 82 -9.47 -20.34 -12.91
N LEU A 83 -9.27 -20.45 -11.58
CA LEU A 83 -9.09 -21.74 -10.92
C LEU A 83 -10.31 -22.66 -11.09
N GLY A 84 -11.52 -22.10 -11.00
CA GLY A 84 -12.77 -22.85 -11.21
C GLY A 84 -12.88 -23.43 -12.62
N ILE A 85 -12.50 -22.67 -13.65
CA ILE A 85 -12.54 -23.12 -15.06
C ILE A 85 -11.55 -24.26 -15.28
N VAL A 86 -10.31 -24.14 -14.79
CA VAL A 86 -9.30 -25.20 -14.92
C VAL A 86 -9.79 -26.48 -14.26
N ALA A 87 -10.29 -26.41 -13.02
CA ALA A 87 -10.81 -27.57 -12.31
C ALA A 87 -11.98 -28.24 -13.05
N LEU A 88 -12.89 -27.45 -13.64
CA LEU A 88 -14.00 -27.96 -14.42
C LEU A 88 -13.53 -28.70 -15.67
N VAL A 89 -12.60 -28.10 -16.42
CA VAL A 89 -12.05 -28.70 -17.64
C VAL A 89 -11.30 -30.00 -17.30
N THR A 90 -10.42 -29.98 -16.30
CA THR A 90 -9.69 -31.19 -15.85
C THR A 90 -10.65 -32.29 -15.42
N THR A 91 -11.72 -31.96 -14.69
CA THR A 91 -12.74 -32.93 -14.27
C THR A 91 -13.48 -33.52 -15.46
N ALA A 92 -13.86 -32.70 -16.44
CA ALA A 92 -14.49 -33.17 -17.68
C ALA A 92 -13.60 -34.14 -18.45
N PHE A 93 -12.31 -33.83 -18.60
CA PHE A 93 -11.33 -34.72 -19.23
C PHE A 93 -11.21 -36.05 -18.49
N ILE A 94 -11.09 -36.03 -17.15
CA ILE A 94 -11.03 -37.25 -16.33
C ILE A 94 -12.28 -38.12 -16.56
N ILE A 95 -13.47 -37.53 -16.55
CA ILE A 95 -14.73 -38.26 -16.76
C ILE A 95 -14.79 -38.89 -18.16
N ILE A 96 -14.36 -38.17 -19.20
CA ILE A 96 -14.34 -38.68 -20.58
C ILE A 96 -13.40 -39.89 -20.69
N PHE A 97 -12.17 -39.78 -20.16
CA PHE A 97 -11.22 -40.89 -20.18
C PHE A 97 -11.73 -42.12 -19.41
N LEU A 98 -12.30 -41.92 -18.22
CA LEU A 98 -12.88 -43.01 -17.43
C LEU A 98 -14.08 -43.68 -18.13
N ARG A 99 -14.89 -42.91 -18.88
CA ARG A 99 -16.09 -43.43 -19.55
C ARG A 99 -15.79 -44.13 -20.88
N PHE A 100 -14.78 -43.68 -21.62
CA PHE A 100 -14.43 -44.23 -22.94
C PHE A 100 -13.30 -45.29 -22.92
N GLY A 101 -12.52 -45.41 -21.84
CA GLY A 101 -11.48 -46.43 -21.70
C GLY A 101 -11.97 -47.87 -21.46
N ARG A 102 -13.28 -48.13 -21.51
CA ARG A 102 -13.90 -49.46 -21.31
C ARG A 102 -14.40 -50.12 -22.60
N LYS A 103 -13.75 -49.84 -23.73
CA LYS A 103 -14.02 -50.52 -25.02
C LYS A 103 -12.73 -51.11 -25.55
#